data_AF-A0A1T1B770-F1
#
_entry.id   AF-A0A1T1B770-F1
#
_cell.length_a   1.000
_cell.length_b   1.000
_cell.length_c   1.000
_cell.angle_alpha   90.00
_cell.angle_beta   90.00
_cell.angle_gamma   90.00
#
_symmetry.space_group_name_H-M   'P 1'
#
loop_
_entity.id
_entity.type
_entity.pdbx_description
1 polymer ?
#
loop_
_entity_poly.entity_id
_entity_poly.type
_entity_poly.pdbx_seq_one_letter_code
_entity_poly.pdbx_strand_id
1 'polypeptide(L)'
;MFRELFLNLCLLISLHYLLRFTFRSWPIATRGPHHTLRLAAFAASAVILMLFPAQVAPGVIVDLRAVPIAFVTLQFGLLAGLLVELPLLLYRAWIGGIGLYVALPSILGVVLTAALVRRYVPPVGPLFWRHWPSVILIFLFKGSRHGSALAVR
;
A
#
# COMPACT_ATOMS: atom_id res chain seq x y z
N MET A 1 -0.23 5.42 -21.35
CA MET A 1 0.83 5.57 -20.32
C MET A 1 0.51 6.64 -19.27
N PHE A 2 0.41 7.93 -19.64
CA PHE A 2 0.08 8.99 -18.66
C PHE A 2 -1.38 8.91 -18.15
N ARG A 3 -2.31 8.42 -18.97
CA ARG A 3 -3.72 8.31 -18.61
C ARG A 3 -3.97 7.31 -17.48
N GLU A 4 -3.33 6.14 -17.51
CA GLU A 4 -3.49 5.10 -16.49
C GLU A 4 -2.88 5.53 -15.15
N LEU A 5 -1.70 6.17 -15.21
CA LEU A 5 -1.08 6.81 -14.04
C LEU A 5 -1.97 7.88 -13.43
N PHE A 6 -2.50 8.79 -14.27
CA PHE A 6 -3.36 9.88 -13.83
C PHE A 6 -4.65 9.36 -13.20
N LEU A 7 -5.29 8.36 -13.81
CA LEU A 7 -6.49 7.71 -13.25
C LEU A 7 -6.20 7.04 -11.91
N ASN A 8 -5.11 6.28 -11.80
CA ASN A 8 -4.77 5.60 -10.56
C ASN A 8 -4.40 6.62 -9.45
N LEU A 9 -3.72 7.71 -9.80
CA LEU A 9 -3.44 8.81 -8.88
C LEU A 9 -4.73 9.51 -8.42
N CYS A 10 -5.62 9.87 -9.34
CA CYS A 10 -6.92 10.46 -9.01
C CYS A 10 -7.75 9.53 -8.12
N LEU A 11 -7.74 8.23 -8.42
CA LEU A 11 -8.46 7.21 -7.67
C LEU A 11 -7.88 7.05 -6.26
N LEU A 12 -6.55 7.01 -6.12
CA LEU A 12 -5.86 7.03 -4.84
C LEU A 12 -6.24 8.26 -4.02
N ILE A 13 -6.12 9.46 -4.60
CA ILE A 13 -6.43 10.71 -3.90
C ILE A 13 -7.90 10.75 -3.47
N SER A 14 -8.82 10.34 -4.35
CA SER A 14 -10.25 10.33 -4.06
C SER A 14 -10.60 9.36 -2.94
N LEU A 15 -10.08 8.12 -2.98
CA LEU A 15 -10.24 7.14 -1.91
C LEU A 15 -9.63 7.63 -0.60
N HIS A 16 -8.43 8.20 -0.66
CA HIS A 16 -7.76 8.71 0.54
C HIS A 16 -8.52 9.89 1.16
N TYR A 17 -9.12 10.75 0.34
CA TYR A 17 -9.96 11.85 0.79
C TYR A 17 -11.26 11.34 1.44
N LEU A 18 -11.91 10.35 0.83
CA LEU A 18 -13.08 9.67 1.39
C LEU A 18 -12.75 9.01 2.73
N LEU A 19 -11.60 8.33 2.81
CA LEU A 19 -11.09 7.72 4.03
C LEU A 19 -10.82 8.77 5.11
N ARG A 20 -10.28 9.94 4.72
CA ARG A 20 -10.05 11.08 5.62
C ARG A 20 -11.33 11.54 6.32
N PHE A 21 -12.46 11.47 5.64
CA PHE A 21 -13.76 11.80 6.23
C PHE A 21 -14.13 10.89 7.41
N THR A 22 -13.55 9.69 7.48
CA THR A 22 -13.75 8.72 8.58
C THR A 22 -12.89 9.06 9.80
N PHE A 23 -11.89 9.93 9.66
CA PHE A 23 -11.04 10.45 10.75
C PHE A 23 -11.63 11.74 11.32
N ARG A 24 -12.85 11.63 11.87
CA ARG A 24 -13.57 12.79 12.42
C ARG A 24 -13.19 13.14 13.87
N SER A 25 -12.34 12.34 14.52
CA SER A 25 -11.96 12.52 15.93
C SER A 25 -10.48 12.22 16.19
N TRP A 26 -9.84 13.12 16.93
CA TRP A 26 -8.51 12.98 17.51
C TRP A 26 -8.65 13.03 19.03
N PRO A 27 -8.10 12.08 19.82
CA PRO A 27 -7.22 10.97 19.46
C PRO A 27 -7.93 9.82 18.73
N ILE A 28 -7.20 9.17 17.82
CA ILE A 28 -7.72 8.05 17.04
C ILE A 28 -7.85 6.83 17.95
N ALA A 29 -9.08 6.43 18.27
CA ALA A 29 -9.32 5.21 19.03
C ALA A 29 -8.76 3.99 18.28
N THR A 30 -7.90 3.23 18.94
CA THR A 30 -7.25 2.01 18.42
C THR A 30 -8.05 0.73 18.70
N ARG A 31 -9.24 0.87 19.31
CA ARG A 31 -10.14 -0.23 19.69
C ARG A 31 -11.59 0.15 19.41
N GLY A 32 -12.38 -0.82 18.97
CA GLY A 32 -13.82 -0.66 18.72
C GLY A 32 -14.22 -0.78 17.24
N PRO A 33 -15.54 -0.74 16.95
CA PRO A 33 -16.10 -0.99 15.62
C PRO A 33 -15.69 0.07 14.59
N HIS A 34 -15.41 1.30 15.02
CA HIS A 34 -14.91 2.34 14.14
C HIS A 34 -13.48 2.08 13.65
N HIS A 35 -12.66 1.37 14.43
CA HIS A 35 -11.30 0.99 14.03
C HIS A 35 -11.34 -0.10 12.95
N THR A 36 -12.17 -1.12 13.14
CA THR A 36 -12.34 -2.19 12.14
C THR A 36 -12.94 -1.67 10.84
N LEU A 37 -13.93 -0.77 10.90
CA LEU A 37 -14.50 -0.12 9.70
C LEU A 37 -13.44 0.68 8.93
N ARG A 38 -12.55 1.40 9.63
CA ARG A 38 -11.44 2.13 9.00
C ARG A 38 -10.48 1.17 8.31
N LEU A 39 -10.03 0.11 9.00
CA LEU A 39 -9.15 -0.90 8.40
C LEU A 39 -9.80 -1.54 7.18
N ALA A 40 -11.08 -1.88 7.25
CA ALA A 40 -11.84 -2.43 6.13
C ALA A 40 -11.90 -1.46 4.95
N ALA A 41 -12.10 -0.16 5.19
CA ALA A 41 -12.13 0.84 4.14
C ALA A 41 -10.75 1.03 3.48
N PHE A 42 -9.66 1.00 4.25
CA PHE A 42 -8.30 1.02 3.69
C PHE A 42 -7.99 -0.25 2.89
N ALA A 43 -8.41 -1.42 3.38
CA ALA A 43 -8.30 -2.68 2.64
C ALA A 43 -9.06 -2.62 1.32
N ALA A 44 -10.31 -2.15 1.33
CA ALA A 44 -11.09 -1.95 0.12
C ALA A 44 -10.40 -1.00 -0.86
N SER A 45 -9.82 0.11 -0.37
CA SER A 45 -9.06 1.03 -1.23
C SER A 45 -7.87 0.35 -1.91
N ALA A 46 -7.10 -0.46 -1.17
CA ALA A 46 -5.97 -1.20 -1.72
C ALA A 46 -6.41 -2.22 -2.78
N VAL A 47 -7.53 -2.91 -2.56
CA VAL A 47 -8.13 -3.84 -3.53
C VAL A 47 -8.56 -3.09 -4.79
N ILE A 48 -9.25 -1.97 -4.66
CA ILE A 48 -9.69 -1.16 -5.81
C ILE A 48 -8.47 -0.68 -6.61
N LEU A 49 -7.41 -0.21 -5.95
CA LEU A 49 -6.17 0.18 -6.63
C LEU A 49 -5.48 -0.99 -7.35
N MET A 50 -5.64 -2.22 -6.84
CA MET A 50 -5.13 -3.42 -7.50
C MET A 50 -5.87 -3.73 -8.81
N LEU A 51 -7.15 -3.35 -8.94
CA LEU A 51 -7.95 -3.54 -10.16
C LEU A 51 -7.52 -2.61 -11.30
N PHE A 52 -6.89 -1.47 -10.98
CA PHE A 52 -6.46 -0.47 -11.95
C PHE A 52 -4.93 -0.33 -11.96
N PRO A 53 -4.16 -1.35 -12.40
CA PRO A 53 -2.71 -1.27 -12.40
C PRO A 53 -2.21 -0.17 -13.36
N ALA A 54 -1.34 0.71 -12.86
CA ALA A 54 -0.72 1.75 -13.69
C ALA A 54 0.56 1.21 -14.35
N GLN A 55 0.54 1.04 -15.68
CA GLN A 55 1.72 0.64 -16.45
C GLN A 55 2.43 1.88 -17.02
N VAL A 56 3.71 2.04 -16.66
CA VAL A 56 4.53 3.21 -17.01
C VAL A 56 5.54 2.88 -18.10
N ALA A 57 5.82 1.62 -18.37
CA ALA A 57 6.55 1.19 -19.55
C ALA A 57 6.23 -0.30 -19.79
N PRO A 58 6.52 -0.87 -20.97
CA PRO A 58 6.43 -2.31 -21.17
C PRO A 58 7.25 -3.04 -20.07
N GLY A 59 6.57 -3.79 -19.21
CA GLY A 59 7.19 -4.49 -18.08
C GLY A 59 7.39 -3.69 -16.78
N VAL A 60 7.09 -2.38 -16.76
CA VAL A 60 7.19 -1.53 -15.55
C VAL A 60 5.80 -1.15 -15.05
N ILE A 61 5.37 -1.81 -13.98
CA ILE A 61 4.10 -1.55 -13.30
C ILE A 61 4.37 -0.71 -12.05
N VAL A 62 3.78 0.47 -11.99
CA VAL A 62 3.75 1.28 -10.76
C VAL A 62 2.53 0.87 -9.96
N ASP A 63 2.80 0.38 -8.76
CA ASP A 63 1.77 -0.18 -7.92
C ASP A 63 1.52 0.74 -6.71
N LEU A 64 0.45 1.52 -6.83
CA LEU A 64 0.05 2.54 -5.87
C LEU A 64 -0.66 1.96 -4.64
N ARG A 65 -1.02 0.66 -4.64
CA ARG A 65 -1.69 0.02 -3.49
C ARG A 65 -0.80 -0.08 -2.25
N ALA A 66 0.51 0.04 -2.43
CA ALA A 66 1.47 0.10 -1.33
C ALA A 66 1.31 1.37 -0.46
N VAL A 67 0.75 2.45 -1.00
CA VAL A 67 0.56 3.72 -0.28
C VAL A 67 -0.41 3.58 0.91
N PRO A 68 -1.68 3.14 0.72
CA PRO A 68 -2.60 2.96 1.84
C PRO A 68 -2.12 1.91 2.85
N ILE A 69 -1.45 0.84 2.39
CA ILE A 69 -0.89 -0.20 3.26
C ILE A 69 0.23 0.37 4.14
N ALA A 70 1.19 1.09 3.55
CA ALA A 70 2.27 1.74 4.29
C ALA A 70 1.73 2.77 5.28
N PHE A 71 0.73 3.56 4.88
CA PHE A 71 0.09 4.55 5.74
C PHE A 71 -0.55 3.91 6.98
N VAL A 72 -1.35 2.85 6.79
CA VAL A 72 -1.98 2.13 7.91
C VAL A 72 -0.93 1.46 8.79
N THR A 73 0.10 0.88 8.20
CA THR A 73 1.20 0.23 8.94
C THR A 73 1.97 1.22 9.81
N LEU A 74 2.25 2.42 9.28
CA LEU A 74 2.90 3.50 10.03
C LEU A 74 2.00 4.00 11.17
N GLN A 75 0.72 4.23 10.89
CA GLN A 75 -0.20 4.85 11.86
C GLN A 75 -0.67 3.88 12.96
N PHE A 76 -1.02 2.66 12.60
CA PHE A 76 -1.63 1.68 13.50
C PHE A 76 -0.71 0.50 13.85
N GLY A 77 0.45 0.39 13.20
CA GLY A 77 1.46 -0.64 13.46
C GLY A 77 1.37 -1.85 12.53
N LEU A 78 2.28 -2.80 12.75
CA LEU A 78 2.46 -3.99 11.90
C LEU A 78 1.18 -4.83 11.75
N LEU A 79 0.48 -5.10 12.86
CA LEU A 79 -0.73 -5.93 12.86
C LEU A 79 -1.84 -5.33 11.99
N ALA A 80 -2.00 -4.00 12.02
CA ALA A 80 -2.98 -3.32 11.20
C ALA A 80 -2.61 -3.37 9.70
N GLY A 81 -1.32 -3.23 9.38
CA GLY A 81 -0.80 -3.41 8.03
C GLY A 81 -1.12 -4.81 7.48
N LEU A 82 -0.83 -5.85 8.27
CA LEU A 82 -1.12 -7.24 7.91
C LEU A 82 -2.61 -7.50 7.71
N LEU A 83 -3.47 -6.94 8.57
CA LEU A 83 -4.93 -7.07 8.42
C LEU A 83 -5.45 -6.44 7.13
N VAL A 84 -4.87 -5.31 6.72
CA VAL A 84 -5.22 -4.63 5.46
C VAL A 84 -4.67 -5.38 4.24
N GLU A 85 -3.52 -6.03 4.38
CA GLU A 85 -2.89 -6.84 3.34
C GLU A 85 -3.62 -8.16 3.09
N LEU A 86 -4.16 -8.79 4.14
CA LEU A 86 -4.84 -10.09 4.09
C LEU A 86 -5.91 -10.20 2.98
N PRO A 87 -6.90 -9.30 2.86
CA PRO A 87 -7.89 -9.37 1.79
C PRO A 87 -7.28 -9.18 0.39
N LEU A 88 -6.15 -8.47 0.28
CA LEU A 88 -5.42 -8.31 -0.98
C LEU A 88 -4.77 -9.63 -1.42
N LEU A 89 -4.16 -10.35 -0.47
CA LEU A 89 -3.59 -11.67 -0.70
C LEU A 89 -4.67 -12.69 -1.03
N LEU A 90 -5.80 -12.69 -0.31
CA LEU A 90 -6.95 -13.55 -0.61
C LEU A 90 -7.49 -13.29 -2.01
N TYR A 91 -7.71 -12.02 -2.38
CA TYR A 91 -8.21 -11.67 -3.70
C TYR A 91 -7.25 -12.10 -4.81
N ARG A 92 -5.94 -11.96 -4.57
CA ARG A 92 -4.92 -12.40 -5.53
C ARG A 92 -4.78 -13.92 -5.62
N ALA A 93 -4.94 -14.62 -4.49
CA ALA A 93 -4.97 -16.09 -4.45
C ALA A 93 -6.18 -16.64 -5.20
N TRP A 94 -7.33 -15.97 -5.11
CA TRP A 94 -8.54 -16.33 -5.85
C TRP A 94 -8.33 -16.22 -7.36
N ILE A 95 -7.76 -15.11 -7.84
CA ILE A 95 -7.51 -14.91 -9.29
C ILE A 95 -6.55 -15.98 -9.85
N GLY A 96 -5.68 -16.55 -9.01
CA GLY A 96 -4.74 -17.58 -9.41
C GLY A 96 -3.61 -17.06 -10.31
N GLY A 97 -2.58 -17.90 -10.51
CA GLY A 97 -1.47 -17.63 -11.41
C GLY A 97 -0.11 -17.37 -10.73
N ILE A 98 0.96 -17.46 -11.53
CA ILE A 98 2.37 -17.35 -11.08
C ILE A 98 2.68 -15.97 -10.47
N GLY A 99 1.88 -14.95 -10.79
CA GLY A 99 1.98 -13.60 -10.24
C GLY A 99 1.68 -13.47 -8.74
N LEU A 100 1.30 -14.55 -8.06
CA LEU A 100 1.18 -14.63 -6.60
C LEU A 100 2.56 -14.72 -5.92
N TYR A 101 3.43 -15.59 -6.42
CA TYR A 101 4.77 -15.81 -5.85
C TYR A 101 5.66 -14.56 -5.91
N VAL A 102 5.48 -13.73 -6.94
CA VAL A 102 6.24 -12.47 -7.07
C VAL A 102 5.62 -11.33 -6.25
N ALA A 103 4.30 -11.37 -6.02
CA ALA A 103 3.62 -10.35 -5.25
C ALA A 103 3.86 -10.48 -3.74
N LEU A 104 3.91 -11.70 -3.21
CA LEU A 104 4.15 -11.97 -1.79
C LEU A 104 5.36 -11.23 -1.20
N PRO A 105 6.60 -11.39 -1.71
CA PRO A 105 7.76 -10.73 -1.14
C PRO A 105 7.70 -9.21 -1.30
N SER A 106 7.07 -8.71 -2.37
CA SER A 106 6.93 -7.27 -2.59
C SER A 106 5.99 -6.61 -1.59
N ILE A 107 4.86 -7.26 -1.27
CA ILE A 107 3.86 -6.69 -0.36
C ILE A 107 4.31 -6.86 1.09
N LEU A 108 4.83 -8.05 1.45
CA LEU A 108 5.45 -8.28 2.75
C LEU A 108 6.63 -7.34 2.99
N GLY A 109 7.45 -7.08 1.96
CA GLY A 109 8.56 -6.12 2.03
C GLY A 109 8.10 -4.71 2.37
N VAL A 110 6.99 -4.24 1.79
CA VAL A 110 6.40 -2.93 2.10
C VAL A 110 5.91 -2.87 3.55
N VAL A 111 5.24 -3.91 4.04
CA VAL A 111 4.76 -3.96 5.43
C VAL A 111 5.92 -4.05 6.42
N LEU A 112 6.93 -4.88 6.14
CA LEU A 112 8.12 -5.00 7.00
C LEU A 112 8.90 -3.69 7.06
N THR A 113 9.16 -3.07 5.90
CA THR A 113 9.90 -1.80 5.84
C THR A 113 9.12 -0.68 6.50
N ALA A 114 7.81 -0.58 6.28
CA ALA A 114 6.96 0.40 6.96
C ALA A 114 6.93 0.19 8.49
N ALA A 115 6.87 -1.07 8.94
CA ALA A 115 6.94 -1.40 10.36
C ALA A 115 8.31 -1.11 10.97
N LEU A 116 9.39 -1.33 10.23
CA LEU A 116 10.75 -1.02 10.65
C LEU A 116 10.94 0.50 10.75
N VAL A 117 10.49 1.25 9.74
CA VAL A 117 10.49 2.72 9.75
C VAL A 117 9.70 3.26 10.94
N ARG A 118 8.55 2.65 11.27
CA ARG A 118 7.77 3.02 12.47
C ARG A 118 8.54 2.83 13.78
N ARG A 119 9.49 1.91 13.88
CA ARG A 119 10.33 1.77 15.09
C ARG A 119 11.28 2.96 15.26
N TYR A 120 11.70 3.58 14.17
CA TYR A 120 12.61 4.72 14.16
C TYR A 120 11.89 6.08 14.08
N VAL A 121 10.67 6.11 13.53
CA VAL A 121 9.88 7.34 13.36
C VAL A 121 8.77 7.37 14.42
N PRO A 122 8.75 8.39 15.30
CA PRO A 122 7.71 8.49 16.32
C PRO A 122 6.32 8.60 15.66
N PRO A 123 5.26 8.00 16.26
CA PRO A 123 3.98 7.76 15.60
C PRO A 123 3.27 9.00 15.06
N VAL A 124 3.50 10.18 15.64
CA VAL A 124 2.97 11.46 15.17
C VAL A 124 3.74 12.59 15.87
N GLY A 125 4.23 13.58 15.12
CA GLY A 125 4.88 14.77 15.66
C GLY A 125 5.56 15.61 14.57
N PRO A 126 5.97 16.87 14.87
CA PRO A 126 6.67 17.74 13.90
C PRO A 126 7.98 17.14 13.38
N LEU A 127 8.55 16.16 14.09
CA LEU A 127 9.70 15.37 13.61
C LEU A 127 9.38 14.47 12.40
N PHE A 128 8.11 14.16 12.10
CA PHE A 128 7.71 13.41 10.90
C PHE A 128 8.19 14.11 9.62
N TRP A 129 8.18 15.45 9.59
CA TRP A 129 8.65 16.24 8.45
C TRP A 129 10.17 16.12 8.22
N ARG A 130 10.97 15.77 9.24
CA ARG A 130 12.42 15.58 9.09
C ARG A 130 12.78 14.18 8.56
N HIS A 131 11.88 13.22 8.70
CA HIS A 131 12.08 11.83 8.28
C HIS A 131 11.25 11.46 7.04
N TRP A 132 10.73 12.44 6.29
CA TRP A 132 10.08 12.22 5.00
C TRP A 132 10.91 11.41 3.97
N PRO A 133 12.26 11.53 3.86
CA PRO A 133 13.01 10.71 2.91
C PRO A 133 13.05 9.24 3.31
N SER A 134 12.92 8.91 4.60
CA SER A 134 12.82 7.52 5.07
C SER A 134 11.55 6.82 4.59
N VAL A 135 10.50 7.57 4.24
CA VAL A 135 9.30 7.01 3.60
C VAL A 135 9.60 6.54 2.18
N ILE A 136 10.55 7.19 1.48
CA ILE A 136 11.01 6.76 0.15
C ILE A 136 11.70 5.38 0.22
N LEU A 137 12.39 5.07 1.33
CA LEU A 137 13.01 3.75 1.55
C LEU A 137 11.99 2.59 1.58
N ILE A 138 10.74 2.84 2.03
CA ILE A 138 9.66 1.83 2.00
C ILE A 138 9.35 1.41 0.55
N PHE A 139 9.48 2.34 -0.39
CA PHE A 139 9.18 2.10 -1.80
C PHE A 139 10.41 1.68 -2.63
N LEU A 140 11.63 1.87 -2.11
CA LEU A 140 12.86 1.45 -2.77
C LEU A 140 12.96 -0.08 -2.92
N PHE A 141 12.41 -0.85 -1.97
CA PHE A 141 12.40 -2.32 -2.04
C PHE A 141 11.48 -2.86 -3.15
N LYS A 142 10.63 -2.01 -3.73
CA LYS A 142 9.68 -2.37 -4.79
C LYS A 142 10.30 -2.32 -6.19
N GLY A 143 11.53 -1.82 -6.31
CA GLY A 143 12.22 -1.64 -7.58
C GLY A 143 12.92 -2.91 -8.07
N SER A 144 12.55 -3.31 -9.29
CA SER A 144 13.34 -4.17 -10.19
C SER A 144 13.40 -5.66 -9.84
N ARG A 145 12.45 -6.42 -10.39
CA ARG A 145 12.73 -7.59 -11.23
C ARG A 145 11.43 -8.15 -11.82
N HIS A 146 11.18 -7.86 -13.10
CA HIS A 146 10.61 -8.87 -13.98
C HIS A 146 11.57 -9.00 -15.15
N GLY A 147 12.27 -10.13 -15.16
CA GLY A 147 13.14 -10.53 -16.24
C GLY A 147 12.34 -10.64 -17.53
N SER A 148 12.83 -9.94 -18.53
CA SER A 148 12.82 -10.34 -19.92
C SER A 148 13.22 -11.82 -20.04
N ALA A 149 12.23 -12.70 -20.11
CA ALA A 149 12.40 -14.07 -20.54
C ALA A 149 11.14 -14.49 -21.31
N LEU A 150 11.15 -14.18 -22.61
CA LEU A 150 10.63 -14.99 -23.73
C LEU A 150 10.52 -14.08 -24.97
N ALA A 151 11.68 -13.62 -25.42
CA ALA A 151 11.93 -13.22 -26.79
C ALA A 151 13.17 -13.99 -27.25
N VAL A 152 13.01 -15.30 -27.41
CA VAL A 152 13.90 -16.11 -28.24
C VAL A 152 12.98 -16.88 -29.18
N ARG A 153 13.27 -16.63 -30.46
CA ARG A 153 12.77 -17.21 -31.71
C ARG A 153 11.96 -18.50 -31.62
#